data_AF-A0A0D0ASY3-F1
#
_entry.id   AF-A0A0D0ASY3-F1
#
_cell.length_a   1.000
_cell.length_b   1.000
_cell.length_c   1.000
_cell.angle_alpha   90.00
_cell.angle_beta   90.00
_cell.angle_gamma   90.00
#
_symmetry.space_group_name_H-M   'P 1'
#
loop_
_entity.id
_entity.type
_entity.pdbx_description
1 polymer ?
#
loop_
_entity_poly.entity_id
_entity_poly.type
_entity_poly.pdbx_seq_one_letter_code
_entity_poly.pdbx_strand_id
1 'polypeptide(L)'
;MPLPALDRMFITASWLQSIIYGINCVLFGACIYALCIQKKRAHWIILISCIFHFSIATAHNIISLVYALQGLTNPAIISVPNGSTLYFARVTSLSLTMVALYIFNVLVLQLLLIWRFYLVWDRHLILTIVMLILEIGHISTAFAAWSMIIRFGVFLSPTSEALLKADLTLNIALTISLTSGIAYRLWRAGKNAVGLTSHNIYKPAIYTIIQCGAIYTSSIVVVCALHLSGHPAGVMADYVGVQLATLTPLLLIATLSLDMKHGEYEETSTTFRPTFPPPVQVNITEEIHTDTMDPRPTQRNQSSQTYGDNEKG
;
A
#
# COMPACT_ATOMS: atom_id res chain seq x y z
N MET A 1 -28.51 -33.44 10.88
CA MET A 1 -27.27 -33.27 10.08
C MET A 1 -26.09 -33.25 11.03
N PRO A 2 -24.99 -33.98 10.75
CA PRO A 2 -23.78 -33.84 11.55
C PRO A 2 -23.30 -32.39 11.47
N LEU A 3 -23.02 -31.78 12.62
CA LEU A 3 -22.43 -30.44 12.67
C LEU A 3 -21.08 -30.49 11.93
N PRO A 4 -20.78 -29.52 11.05
CA PRO A 4 -19.45 -29.42 10.47
C PRO A 4 -18.41 -29.29 11.60
N ALA A 5 -17.28 -29.98 11.47
CA ALA A 5 -16.21 -29.98 12.47
C ALA A 5 -15.46 -28.63 12.47
N LEU A 6 -16.14 -27.59 12.97
CA LEU A 6 -15.65 -26.21 13.00
C LEU A 6 -14.34 -26.10 13.76
N ASP A 7 -14.18 -26.90 14.81
CA ASP A 7 -12.97 -26.98 15.64
C ASP A 7 -11.75 -27.36 14.80
N ARG A 8 -11.90 -28.36 13.92
CA ARG A 8 -10.79 -28.82 13.06
C ARG A 8 -10.44 -27.76 12.02
N MET A 9 -11.44 -27.09 11.46
CA MET A 9 -11.25 -26.00 10.50
C MET A 9 -10.53 -24.81 11.14
N PHE A 10 -10.98 -24.41 12.34
CA PHE A 10 -10.38 -23.33 13.11
C PHE A 10 -8.93 -23.64 13.48
N ILE A 11 -8.64 -24.83 14.01
CA ILE A 11 -7.25 -25.22 14.36
C ILE A 11 -6.34 -25.17 13.13
N THR A 12 -6.82 -25.66 11.98
CA THR A 12 -6.04 -25.64 10.73
C THR A 12 -5.79 -24.20 10.26
N ALA A 13 -6.80 -23.34 10.35
CA ALA A 13 -6.69 -21.92 10.02
C ALA A 13 -5.72 -21.19 10.97
N SER A 14 -5.81 -21.40 12.28
CA SER A 14 -4.90 -20.82 13.28
C SER A 14 -3.45 -21.27 13.10
N TRP A 15 -3.24 -22.53 12.70
CA TRP A 15 -1.92 -23.03 12.35
C TRP A 15 -1.35 -22.31 11.12
N LEU A 16 -2.13 -22.22 10.05
CA LEU A 16 -1.70 -21.50 8.84
C LEU A 16 -1.45 -20.01 9.13
N GLN A 17 -2.32 -19.39 9.93
CA GLN A 17 -2.16 -18.02 10.41
C GLN A 17 -0.82 -17.83 11.14
N SER A 18 -0.44 -18.78 12.00
CA SER A 18 0.82 -18.71 12.77
C SER A 18 2.06 -18.80 11.88
N ILE A 19 2.01 -19.60 10.80
CA ILE A 19 3.09 -19.70 9.81
C ILE A 19 3.27 -18.35 9.10
N ILE A 20 2.17 -17.75 8.62
CA ILE A 20 2.22 -16.45 7.94
C ILE A 20 2.66 -15.34 8.89
N TYR A 21 2.24 -15.40 10.16
CA TYR A 21 2.73 -14.48 11.19
C TYR A 21 4.26 -14.57 11.37
N GLY A 22 4.84 -15.77 11.34
CA GLY A 22 6.30 -15.95 11.34
C GLY A 22 6.99 -15.27 10.15
N ILE A 23 6.40 -15.36 8.96
CA ILE A 23 6.89 -14.63 7.76
C ILE A 23 6.79 -13.11 7.98
N ASN A 24 5.68 -12.63 8.54
CA ASN A 24 5.48 -11.22 8.87
C ASN A 24 6.53 -10.70 9.87
N CYS A 25 6.96 -11.50 10.85
CA CYS A 25 8.04 -11.14 11.76
C CYS A 25 9.38 -10.92 11.04
N VAL A 26 9.73 -11.82 10.11
CA VAL A 26 10.97 -11.69 9.33
C VAL A 26 10.90 -10.46 8.42
N LEU A 27 9.78 -10.25 7.74
CA LEU A 27 9.58 -9.09 6.87
C LEU A 27 9.59 -7.77 7.67
N PHE A 28 9.00 -7.74 8.85
CA PHE A 28 9.03 -6.58 9.73
C PHE A 28 10.45 -6.22 10.15
N GLY A 29 11.26 -7.22 10.54
CA GLY A 29 12.68 -7.03 10.84
C GLY A 29 13.46 -6.49 9.62
N ALA A 30 13.22 -7.04 8.44
CA ALA A 30 13.81 -6.56 7.19
C ALA A 30 13.41 -5.12 6.87
N CYS A 31 12.12 -4.77 7.06
CA CYS A 31 11.61 -3.41 6.86
C CYS A 31 12.27 -2.41 7.81
N ILE A 32 12.34 -2.72 9.12
CA ILE A 32 13.01 -1.84 10.09
C ILE A 32 14.47 -1.66 9.72
N TYR A 33 15.20 -2.75 9.45
CA TYR A 33 16.60 -2.69 9.08
C TYR A 33 16.82 -1.80 7.86
N ALA A 34 16.01 -1.98 6.82
CA ALA A 34 16.14 -1.22 5.60
C ALA A 34 15.76 0.27 5.79
N LEU A 35 14.79 0.57 6.66
CA LEU A 35 14.39 1.93 6.95
C LEU A 35 15.38 2.69 7.84
N CYS A 36 16.00 2.01 8.81
CA CYS A 36 17.03 2.58 9.67
C CYS A 36 18.29 2.99 8.89
N ILE A 37 18.60 2.27 7.81
CA ILE A 37 19.73 2.60 6.92
C ILE A 37 19.43 3.85 6.09
N GLN A 38 18.19 4.00 5.63
CA GLN A 38 17.81 5.06 4.70
C GLN A 38 17.29 6.30 5.45
N LYS A 39 18.21 7.16 5.92
CA LYS A 39 17.96 8.39 6.72
C LYS A 39 17.21 9.52 5.98
N LYS A 40 15.99 9.29 5.45
CA LYS A 40 15.17 10.33 4.78
C LYS A 40 13.81 10.55 5.47
N ARG A 41 13.35 11.82 5.55
CA ARG A 41 12.13 12.25 6.26
C ARG A 41 10.82 11.64 5.73
N ALA A 42 10.76 11.20 4.47
CA ALA A 42 9.55 10.61 3.88
C ALA A 42 9.20 9.21 4.44
N HIS A 43 10.08 8.61 5.24
CA HIS A 43 9.96 7.24 5.73
C HIS A 43 9.11 7.08 7.00
N TRP A 44 8.83 8.16 7.73
CA TRP A 44 8.13 8.06 9.02
C TRP A 44 6.67 7.58 8.89
N ILE A 45 5.94 8.03 7.86
CA ILE A 45 4.55 7.58 7.62
C ILE A 45 4.51 6.08 7.34
N ILE A 46 5.46 5.61 6.52
CA ILE A 46 5.61 4.20 6.15
C ILE A 46 6.00 3.35 7.37
N LEU A 47 6.91 3.86 8.22
CA LEU A 47 7.30 3.21 9.46
C LEU A 47 6.12 3.02 10.41
N ILE A 48 5.35 4.10 10.62
CA ILE A 48 4.19 4.09 11.52
C ILE A 48 3.17 3.06 11.03
N SER A 49 2.91 3.00 9.73
CA SER A 49 2.02 1.99 9.14
C SER A 49 2.55 0.57 9.30
N CYS A 50 3.85 0.33 9.08
CA CYS A 50 4.50 -0.97 9.36
C CYS A 50 4.27 -1.42 10.80
N ILE A 51 4.58 -0.54 11.76
CA ILE A 51 4.43 -0.83 13.19
C ILE A 51 2.96 -1.11 13.52
N PHE A 52 2.04 -0.34 12.96
CA PHE A 52 0.61 -0.52 13.13
C PHE A 52 0.13 -1.90 12.62
N HIS A 53 0.44 -2.24 11.37
CA HIS A 53 0.06 -3.52 10.77
C HIS A 53 0.68 -4.72 11.52
N PHE A 54 1.93 -4.60 11.94
CA PHE A 54 2.61 -5.63 12.73
C PHE A 54 2.00 -5.78 14.14
N SER A 55 1.64 -4.67 14.77
CA SER A 55 0.98 -4.67 16.08
C SER A 55 -0.39 -5.35 16.01
N ILE A 56 -1.19 -5.04 14.98
CA ILE A 56 -2.47 -5.71 14.75
C ILE A 56 -2.28 -7.21 14.51
N ALA A 57 -1.33 -7.60 13.65
CA ALA A 57 -1.07 -9.01 13.38
C ALA A 57 -0.65 -9.79 14.64
N THR A 58 0.16 -9.16 15.51
CA THR A 58 0.57 -9.74 16.78
C THR A 58 -0.61 -9.87 17.75
N ALA A 59 -1.40 -8.81 17.91
CA ALA A 59 -2.60 -8.82 18.75
C ALA A 59 -3.60 -9.88 18.27
N HIS A 60 -3.88 -9.92 16.96
CA HIS A 60 -4.78 -10.91 16.37
C HIS A 60 -4.28 -12.33 16.59
N ASN A 61 -2.97 -12.59 16.45
CA ASN A 61 -2.42 -13.92 16.67
C ASN A 61 -2.50 -14.36 18.15
N ILE A 62 -2.23 -13.46 19.08
CA ILE A 62 -2.35 -13.72 20.53
C ILE A 62 -3.81 -14.01 20.90
N ILE A 63 -4.75 -13.19 20.42
CA ILE A 63 -6.18 -13.38 20.70
C ILE A 63 -6.67 -14.70 20.08
N SER A 64 -6.22 -15.05 18.87
CA SER A 64 -6.51 -16.34 18.23
C SER A 64 -6.05 -17.53 19.06
N LEU A 65 -4.84 -17.47 19.62
CA LEU A 65 -4.33 -18.48 20.53
C LEU A 65 -5.17 -18.60 21.81
N VAL A 66 -5.49 -17.47 22.45
CA VAL A 66 -6.32 -17.45 23.66
C VAL A 66 -7.72 -18.00 23.38
N TYR A 67 -8.31 -17.63 22.24
CA TYR A 67 -9.61 -18.11 21.80
C TYR A 67 -9.60 -19.62 21.55
N ALA A 68 -8.54 -20.15 20.92
CA ALA A 68 -8.32 -21.59 20.75
C ALA A 68 -8.24 -22.32 22.09
N LEU A 69 -7.43 -21.81 23.02
CA LEU A 69 -7.23 -22.41 24.33
C LEU A 69 -8.53 -22.44 25.16
N GLN A 70 -9.29 -21.35 25.15
CA GLN A 70 -10.58 -21.28 25.84
C GLN A 70 -11.59 -22.25 25.24
N GLY A 71 -11.70 -22.32 23.90
CA GLY A 71 -12.64 -23.21 23.23
C GLY A 71 -12.33 -24.70 23.38
N LEU A 72 -11.04 -25.06 23.53
CA LEU A 72 -10.58 -26.45 23.54
C LEU A 72 -10.21 -27.00 24.93
N THR A 73 -9.96 -26.15 25.92
CA THR A 73 -9.44 -26.57 27.24
C THR A 73 -10.44 -26.33 28.39
N ASN A 74 -11.45 -25.49 28.19
CA ASN A 74 -12.37 -25.14 29.29
C ASN A 74 -13.27 -26.34 29.66
N PRO A 75 -13.20 -26.86 30.91
CA PRO A 75 -13.95 -28.04 31.32
C PRO A 75 -15.46 -27.86 31.20
N ALA A 76 -15.98 -26.62 31.36
CA ALA A 76 -17.40 -26.33 31.21
C ALA A 76 -17.90 -26.45 29.76
N ILE A 77 -16.99 -26.34 28.79
CA ILE A 77 -17.27 -26.46 27.35
C ILE A 77 -17.12 -27.92 26.91
N ILE A 78 -16.04 -28.59 27.35
CA ILE A 78 -15.74 -29.98 26.99
C ILE A 78 -16.74 -30.96 27.62
N SER A 79 -17.32 -30.63 28.78
CA SER A 79 -18.33 -31.46 29.44
C SER A 79 -19.64 -31.58 28.64
N VAL A 80 -19.86 -30.69 27.67
CA VAL A 80 -21.04 -30.70 26.80
C VAL A 80 -20.68 -31.43 25.49
N PRO A 81 -21.49 -32.40 25.02
CA PRO A 81 -21.28 -33.01 23.69
C PRO A 81 -21.25 -31.93 22.59
N ASN A 82 -20.17 -31.88 21.80
CA ASN A 82 -19.91 -30.85 20.78
C ASN A 82 -19.83 -29.40 21.30
N GLY A 83 -19.51 -29.21 22.58
CA GLY A 83 -19.45 -27.88 23.19
C GLY A 83 -18.41 -26.94 22.57
N SER A 84 -17.27 -27.47 22.11
CA SER A 84 -16.23 -26.72 21.39
C SER A 84 -16.76 -26.14 20.07
N THR A 85 -17.46 -26.95 19.28
CA THR A 85 -18.08 -26.51 18.01
C THR A 85 -19.16 -25.47 18.25
N LEU A 86 -19.94 -25.61 19.32
CA LEU A 86 -20.94 -24.62 19.70
C LEU A 86 -20.31 -23.31 20.18
N TYR A 87 -19.16 -23.37 20.86
CA TYR A 87 -18.41 -22.20 21.28
C TYR A 87 -17.86 -21.43 20.08
N PHE A 88 -17.23 -22.12 19.11
CA PHE A 88 -16.70 -21.49 17.89
C PHE A 88 -17.80 -20.94 16.97
N ALA A 89 -19.00 -21.51 17.00
CA ALA A 89 -20.15 -21.00 16.25
C ALA A 89 -20.77 -19.75 16.89
N ARG A 90 -20.49 -19.46 18.17
CA ARG A 90 -21.06 -18.33 18.90
C ARG A 90 -20.17 -17.10 18.74
N VAL A 91 -20.81 -15.94 18.52
CA VAL A 91 -20.14 -14.65 18.60
C VAL A 91 -19.79 -14.35 20.07
N THR A 92 -18.51 -14.38 20.38
CA THR A 92 -17.95 -14.04 21.70
C THR A 92 -17.29 -12.66 21.67
N SER A 93 -16.96 -12.11 22.83
CA SER A 93 -16.20 -10.86 22.91
C SER A 93 -14.84 -10.97 22.21
N LEU A 94 -14.16 -12.12 22.33
CA LEU A 94 -12.87 -12.37 21.67
C LEU A 94 -13.00 -12.43 20.15
N SER A 95 -14.02 -13.12 19.62
CA SER A 95 -14.26 -13.15 18.18
C SER A 95 -14.59 -11.76 17.63
N LEU A 96 -15.35 -10.96 18.40
CA LEU A 96 -15.66 -9.58 18.02
C LEU A 96 -14.41 -8.70 17.97
N THR A 97 -13.50 -8.85 18.94
CA THR A 97 -12.22 -8.11 18.93
C THR A 97 -11.36 -8.50 17.73
N MET A 98 -11.30 -9.78 17.36
CA MET A 98 -10.53 -10.20 16.18
C MET A 98 -11.08 -9.62 14.88
N VAL A 99 -12.40 -9.61 14.73
CA VAL A 99 -13.07 -8.98 13.59
C VAL A 99 -12.80 -7.49 13.53
N ALA A 100 -12.89 -6.79 14.67
CA ALA A 100 -12.60 -5.36 14.72
C ALA A 100 -11.15 -5.09 14.29
N LEU A 101 -10.19 -5.86 14.82
CA LEU A 101 -8.78 -5.77 14.43
C LEU A 101 -8.58 -6.00 12.92
N TYR A 102 -9.29 -6.97 12.35
CA TYR A 102 -9.26 -7.23 10.91
C TYR A 102 -9.76 -6.04 10.09
N ILE A 103 -10.94 -5.50 10.43
CA ILE A 103 -11.52 -4.35 9.72
C ILE A 103 -10.57 -3.16 9.77
N PHE A 104 -9.98 -2.86 10.94
CA PHE A 104 -8.98 -1.80 11.07
C PHE A 104 -7.71 -2.08 10.24
N ASN A 105 -7.26 -3.34 10.17
CA ASN A 105 -6.11 -3.73 9.37
C ASN A 105 -6.35 -3.47 7.88
N VAL A 106 -7.49 -3.93 7.36
CA VAL A 106 -7.86 -3.75 5.95
C VAL A 106 -8.08 -2.27 5.63
N LEU A 107 -8.74 -1.53 6.53
CA LEU A 107 -8.95 -0.09 6.36
C LEU A 107 -7.62 0.66 6.17
N VAL A 108 -6.66 0.44 7.07
CA VAL A 108 -5.36 1.11 6.99
C VAL A 108 -4.55 0.64 5.79
N LEU A 109 -4.68 -0.64 5.41
CA LEU A 109 -4.09 -1.17 4.19
C LEU A 109 -4.61 -0.41 2.96
N GLN A 110 -5.93 -0.30 2.81
CA GLN A 110 -6.53 0.39 1.66
C GLN A 110 -6.22 1.89 1.67
N LEU A 111 -6.25 2.54 2.83
CA LEU A 111 -5.81 3.94 2.96
C LEU A 111 -4.36 4.13 2.52
N LEU A 112 -3.47 3.20 2.85
CA LEU A 112 -2.08 3.23 2.41
C LEU A 112 -1.97 3.06 0.89
N LEU A 113 -2.74 2.14 0.29
CA LEU A 113 -2.78 1.99 -1.18
C LEU A 113 -3.32 3.27 -1.86
N ILE A 114 -4.39 3.86 -1.33
CA ILE A 114 -4.98 5.10 -1.85
C ILE A 114 -3.99 6.26 -1.72
N TRP A 115 -3.29 6.38 -0.59
CA TRP A 115 -2.26 7.39 -0.39
C TRP A 115 -1.12 7.25 -1.41
N ARG A 116 -0.65 6.01 -1.65
CA ARG A 116 0.37 5.75 -2.68
C ARG A 116 -0.14 6.05 -4.08
N PHE A 117 -1.38 5.69 -4.38
CA PHE A 117 -2.02 6.01 -5.64
C PHE A 117 -2.09 7.52 -5.87
N TYR A 118 -2.50 8.29 -4.85
CA TYR A 118 -2.52 9.76 -4.88
C TYR A 118 -1.15 10.38 -5.17
N LEU A 119 -0.10 9.85 -4.52
CA LEU A 119 1.28 10.31 -4.75
C LEU A 119 1.77 10.01 -6.17
N VAL A 120 1.46 8.82 -6.70
CA VAL A 120 1.91 8.36 -8.02
C VAL A 120 1.21 9.11 -9.16
N TRP A 121 -0.02 9.56 -8.94
CA TRP A 121 -0.82 10.34 -9.90
C TRP A 121 -0.62 11.85 -9.76
N ASP A 122 0.50 12.31 -9.21
CA ASP A 122 0.85 13.74 -9.11
C ASP A 122 -0.28 14.61 -8.53
N ARG A 123 -0.94 14.11 -7.48
CA ARG A 123 -2.04 14.77 -6.78
C ARG A 123 -3.32 15.01 -7.59
N HIS A 124 -3.63 14.18 -8.59
CA HIS A 124 -4.96 14.19 -9.22
C HIS A 124 -6.07 13.83 -8.21
N LEU A 125 -6.69 14.87 -7.63
CA LEU A 125 -7.68 14.74 -6.55
C LEU A 125 -8.95 14.00 -6.97
N ILE A 126 -9.43 14.20 -8.20
CA ILE A 126 -10.70 13.59 -8.67
C ILE A 126 -10.65 12.06 -8.57
N LEU A 127 -9.60 11.45 -9.12
CA LEU A 127 -9.46 9.99 -9.16
C LEU A 127 -9.27 9.40 -7.74
N THR A 128 -8.58 10.16 -6.88
CA THR A 128 -8.38 9.78 -5.47
C THR A 128 -9.69 9.86 -4.69
N ILE A 129 -10.50 10.89 -4.91
CA ILE A 129 -11.83 11.03 -4.30
C ILE A 129 -12.74 9.89 -4.73
N VAL A 130 -12.72 9.48 -6.00
CA VAL A 130 -13.48 8.32 -6.47
C VAL A 130 -13.09 7.05 -5.70
N MET A 131 -11.79 6.75 -5.59
CA MET A 131 -11.32 5.58 -4.82
C MET A 131 -11.68 5.67 -3.34
N LEU A 132 -11.63 6.87 -2.75
CA LEU A 132 -12.03 7.09 -1.36
C LEU A 132 -13.54 6.86 -1.15
N ILE A 133 -14.38 7.27 -2.10
CA ILE A 133 -15.84 7.00 -2.05
C ILE A 133 -16.10 5.50 -2.13
N LEU A 134 -15.41 4.77 -3.00
CA LEU A 134 -15.52 3.32 -3.09
C LEU A 134 -15.08 2.64 -1.77
N GLU A 135 -14.01 3.12 -1.15
CA GLU A 135 -13.54 2.63 0.14
C GLU A 135 -14.55 2.88 1.26
N ILE A 136 -15.18 4.06 1.30
CA ILE A 136 -16.28 4.34 2.25
C ILE A 136 -17.45 3.36 2.02
N GLY A 137 -17.77 3.06 0.77
CA GLY A 137 -18.77 2.06 0.41
C GLY A 137 -18.43 0.67 0.96
N HIS A 138 -17.18 0.23 0.77
CA HIS A 138 -16.66 -1.04 1.29
C HIS A 138 -16.73 -1.12 2.82
N ILE A 139 -16.25 -0.09 3.53
CA ILE A 139 -16.33 -0.03 5.00
C ILE A 139 -17.79 -0.09 5.45
N SER A 140 -18.68 0.64 4.76
CA SER A 140 -20.10 0.66 5.11
C SER A 140 -20.74 -0.72 4.96
N THR A 141 -20.39 -1.48 3.92
CA THR A 141 -20.86 -2.86 3.74
C THR A 141 -20.32 -3.80 4.81
N ALA A 142 -19.03 -3.69 5.17
CA ALA A 142 -18.43 -4.46 6.26
C ALA A 142 -19.15 -4.22 7.58
N PHE A 143 -19.34 -2.95 7.97
CA PHE A 143 -20.04 -2.60 9.21
C PHE A 143 -21.49 -3.06 9.20
N ALA A 144 -22.20 -2.93 8.08
CA ALA A 144 -23.57 -3.41 7.95
C ALA A 144 -23.65 -4.93 8.13
N ALA A 145 -22.77 -5.70 7.47
CA ALA A 145 -22.73 -7.15 7.57
C ALA A 145 -22.49 -7.61 9.02
N TRP A 146 -21.46 -7.07 9.68
CA TRP A 146 -21.13 -7.43 11.05
C TRP A 146 -22.19 -7.00 12.06
N SER A 147 -22.80 -5.83 11.87
CA SER A 147 -23.89 -5.37 12.74
C SER A 147 -25.09 -6.33 12.72
N MET A 148 -25.40 -6.92 11.55
CA MET A 148 -26.47 -7.92 11.43
C MET A 148 -26.08 -9.24 12.10
N ILE A 149 -24.84 -9.71 11.88
CA ILE A 149 -24.33 -10.95 12.50
C ILE A 149 -24.41 -10.87 14.02
N ILE A 150 -24.01 -9.73 14.60
CA ILE A 150 -24.03 -9.51 16.05
C ILE A 150 -25.48 -9.44 16.58
N ARG A 151 -26.38 -8.73 15.89
CA ARG A 151 -27.75 -8.51 16.35
C ARG A 151 -28.61 -9.77 16.28
N PHE A 152 -28.49 -10.53 15.20
CA PHE A 152 -29.35 -11.67 14.96
C PHE A 152 -28.69 -13.00 15.35
N GLY A 153 -27.38 -13.03 15.58
CA GLY A 153 -26.66 -14.25 15.97
C GLY A 153 -26.66 -15.35 14.91
N VAL A 154 -27.13 -15.04 13.70
CA VAL A 154 -27.27 -15.98 12.59
C VAL A 154 -26.31 -15.56 11.49
N PHE A 155 -25.23 -16.35 11.32
CA PHE A 155 -24.28 -16.21 10.20
C PHE A 155 -24.91 -16.45 8.81
N LEU A 156 -26.15 -16.97 8.76
CA LEU A 156 -26.81 -17.53 7.57
C LEU A 156 -28.09 -16.77 7.15
N SER A 157 -28.27 -15.51 7.58
CA SER A 157 -29.38 -14.72 7.02
C SER A 157 -29.05 -14.39 5.55
N PRO A 158 -30.00 -14.53 4.62
CA PRO A 158 -29.74 -14.26 3.20
C PRO A 158 -29.24 -12.82 2.98
N THR A 159 -29.67 -11.89 3.84
CA THR A 159 -29.22 -10.49 3.83
C THR A 159 -27.77 -10.33 4.26
N SER A 160 -27.33 -10.99 5.35
CA SER A 160 -25.94 -10.92 5.82
C SER A 160 -24.98 -11.56 4.82
N GLU A 161 -25.38 -12.66 4.18
CA GLU A 161 -24.58 -13.28 3.12
C GLU A 161 -24.44 -12.38 1.89
N ALA A 162 -25.51 -11.70 1.48
CA ALA A 162 -25.46 -10.75 0.36
C ALA A 162 -24.51 -9.58 0.66
N LEU A 163 -24.58 -9.03 1.89
CA LEU A 163 -23.69 -7.95 2.31
C LEU A 163 -22.23 -8.40 2.40
N LEU A 164 -21.96 -9.61 2.90
CA LEU A 164 -20.61 -10.16 2.95
C LEU A 164 -20.04 -10.43 1.55
N LYS A 165 -20.85 -10.93 0.62
CA LYS A 165 -20.45 -11.10 -0.79
C LYS A 165 -20.15 -9.75 -1.45
N ALA A 166 -20.98 -8.74 -1.17
CA ALA A 166 -20.77 -7.38 -1.68
C ALA A 166 -19.48 -6.77 -1.13
N ASP A 167 -19.25 -6.88 0.18
CA ASP A 167 -18.01 -6.45 0.84
C ASP A 167 -16.77 -7.05 0.18
N LEU A 168 -16.78 -8.37 0.01
CA LEU A 168 -15.66 -9.10 -0.57
C LEU A 168 -15.41 -8.75 -2.04
N THR A 169 -16.47 -8.55 -2.81
CA THR A 169 -16.39 -8.12 -4.22
C THR A 169 -15.84 -6.70 -4.32
N LEU A 170 -16.28 -5.79 -3.46
CA LEU A 170 -15.76 -4.42 -3.38
C LEU A 170 -14.28 -4.42 -2.99
N ASN A 171 -13.88 -5.24 -2.02
CA ASN A 171 -12.48 -5.38 -1.61
C ASN A 171 -11.58 -5.85 -2.77
N ILE A 172 -12.03 -6.86 -3.52
CA ILE A 172 -11.32 -7.33 -4.73
C ILE A 172 -11.23 -6.21 -5.77
N ALA A 173 -12.35 -5.55 -6.08
CA ALA A 173 -12.40 -4.51 -7.08
C ALA A 173 -11.50 -3.31 -6.74
N LEU A 174 -11.52 -2.87 -5.48
CA LEU A 174 -10.67 -1.80 -4.96
C LEU A 174 -9.19 -2.16 -5.06
N THR A 175 -8.82 -3.35 -4.58
CA THR A 175 -7.43 -3.82 -4.59
C THR A 175 -6.87 -3.93 -6.01
N ILE A 176 -7.65 -4.51 -6.93
CA ILE A 176 -7.26 -4.62 -8.35
C ILE A 176 -7.15 -3.24 -8.99
N SER A 177 -8.11 -2.34 -8.75
CA SER A 177 -8.13 -1.00 -9.34
C SER A 177 -6.95 -0.15 -8.84
N LEU A 178 -6.66 -0.17 -7.55
CA LEU A 178 -5.53 0.55 -6.95
C LEU A 178 -4.20 -0.03 -7.44
N THR A 179 -4.03 -1.36 -7.42
CA THR A 179 -2.79 -2.02 -7.85
C THR A 179 -2.50 -1.77 -9.34
N SER A 180 -3.51 -1.99 -10.20
CA SER A 180 -3.38 -1.75 -11.65
C SER A 180 -3.16 -0.27 -11.95
N GLY A 181 -3.83 0.63 -11.25
CA GLY A 181 -3.66 2.07 -11.40
C GLY A 181 -2.27 2.58 -11.01
N ILE A 182 -1.68 2.04 -9.94
CA ILE A 182 -0.29 2.32 -9.54
C ILE A 182 0.67 1.76 -10.60
N ALA A 183 0.49 0.50 -11.00
CA ALA A 183 1.35 -0.17 -11.97
C ALA A 183 1.33 0.53 -13.34
N TYR A 184 0.16 0.91 -13.84
CA TYR A 184 -0.01 1.59 -15.13
C TYR A 184 0.71 2.94 -15.16
N ARG A 185 0.57 3.74 -14.10
CA ARG A 185 1.22 5.06 -14.02
C ARG A 185 2.73 4.92 -13.91
N LEU A 186 3.21 3.96 -13.13
CA LEU A 186 4.64 3.66 -13.01
C LEU A 186 5.23 3.16 -14.34
N TRP A 187 4.49 2.32 -15.08
CA TRP A 187 4.87 1.89 -16.42
C TRP A 187 4.94 3.05 -17.42
N ARG A 188 3.94 3.94 -17.41
CA ARG A 188 3.93 5.13 -18.25
C ARG A 188 5.08 6.09 -17.92
N ALA A 189 5.39 6.28 -16.63
CA ALA A 189 6.53 7.07 -16.19
C ALA A 189 7.85 6.45 -16.68
N GLY A 190 8.00 5.12 -16.56
CA GLY A 190 9.15 4.41 -17.09
C GLY A 190 9.30 4.54 -18.61
N LYS A 191 8.21 4.43 -19.37
CA LYS A 191 8.25 4.61 -20.83
C LYS A 191 8.70 6.01 -21.25
N ASN A 192 8.28 7.05 -20.53
CA ASN A 192 8.72 8.42 -20.80
C ASN A 192 10.20 8.65 -20.43
N ALA A 193 10.72 7.95 -19.41
CA ALA A 193 12.13 8.04 -18.99
C ALA A 193 13.10 7.29 -19.92
N VAL A 194 12.64 6.22 -20.59
CA VAL A 194 13.43 5.44 -21.57
C VAL A 194 13.85 6.27 -22.79
N GLY A 195 13.16 7.38 -23.08
CA GLY A 195 13.61 8.34 -24.10
C GLY A 195 14.88 9.11 -23.73
N LEU A 196 15.28 9.10 -22.45
CA LEU A 196 16.42 9.86 -21.91
C LEU A 196 17.50 8.99 -21.25
N THR A 197 17.16 7.79 -20.76
CA THR A 197 18.10 6.91 -20.03
C THR A 197 17.89 5.46 -20.45
N SER A 198 18.97 4.79 -20.89
CA SER A 198 18.93 3.48 -21.57
C SER A 198 18.55 2.28 -20.69
N HIS A 199 18.39 2.43 -19.36
CA HIS A 199 18.16 1.32 -18.43
C HIS A 199 16.74 1.33 -17.82
N ASN A 200 16.07 0.17 -17.84
CA ASN A 200 14.68 -0.02 -17.40
C ASN A 200 14.52 -0.13 -15.87
N ILE A 201 14.97 0.88 -15.12
CA ILE A 201 14.99 0.89 -13.65
C ILE A 201 13.59 0.62 -13.03
N TYR A 202 12.51 1.01 -13.72
CA TYR A 202 11.14 0.89 -13.18
C TYR A 202 10.49 -0.48 -13.34
N LYS A 203 11.02 -1.37 -14.20
CA LYS A 203 10.44 -2.70 -14.42
C LYS A 203 10.39 -3.57 -13.14
N PRO A 204 11.48 -3.76 -12.39
CA PRO A 204 11.46 -4.58 -11.18
C PRO A 204 10.48 -4.06 -10.13
N ALA A 205 10.43 -2.74 -9.91
CA ALA A 205 9.46 -2.12 -9.00
C ALA A 205 7.99 -2.39 -9.41
N ILE A 206 7.66 -2.28 -10.71
CA ILE A 206 6.30 -2.57 -11.22
C ILE A 206 5.93 -4.03 -10.99
N TYR A 207 6.80 -4.97 -11.36
CA TYR A 207 6.54 -6.40 -11.17
C TYR A 207 6.29 -6.73 -9.72
N THR A 208 7.06 -6.12 -8.82
CA THR A 208 6.95 -6.40 -7.40
C THR A 208 5.66 -5.88 -6.79
N ILE A 209 5.22 -4.67 -7.17
CA ILE A 209 3.93 -4.12 -6.75
C ILE A 209 2.77 -5.01 -7.21
N ILE A 210 2.81 -5.45 -8.48
CA ILE A 210 1.81 -6.34 -9.05
C ILE A 210 1.82 -7.69 -8.31
N GLN A 211 3.01 -8.24 -8.03
CA GLN A 211 3.16 -9.52 -7.34
C GLN A 211 2.55 -9.46 -5.93
N CYS A 212 2.83 -8.41 -5.16
CA CYS A 212 2.29 -8.25 -3.81
C CYS A 212 0.76 -8.07 -3.82
N GLY A 213 0.24 -7.24 -4.73
CA GLY A 213 -1.20 -7.04 -4.88
C GLY A 213 -1.93 -8.31 -5.36
N ALA A 214 -1.29 -9.09 -6.23
CA ALA A 214 -1.83 -10.37 -6.71
C ALA A 214 -1.90 -11.42 -5.60
N ILE A 215 -0.89 -11.50 -4.72
CA ILE A 215 -0.91 -12.41 -3.56
C ILE A 215 -2.13 -12.10 -2.68
N TYR A 216 -2.32 -10.84 -2.31
CA TYR A 216 -3.48 -10.44 -1.50
C TYR A 216 -4.80 -10.71 -2.21
N THR A 217 -4.95 -10.25 -3.45
CA THR A 217 -6.18 -10.44 -4.23
C THR A 217 -6.53 -11.92 -4.40
N SER A 218 -5.54 -12.77 -4.69
CA SER A 218 -5.75 -14.22 -4.83
C SER A 218 -6.32 -14.85 -3.56
N SER A 219 -5.87 -14.38 -2.39
CA SER A 219 -6.36 -14.88 -1.11
C SER A 219 -7.82 -14.50 -0.88
N ILE A 220 -8.19 -13.25 -1.19
CA ILE A 220 -9.56 -12.76 -1.07
C ILE A 220 -10.48 -13.51 -2.04
N VAL A 221 -10.02 -13.80 -3.26
CA VAL A 221 -10.75 -14.59 -4.25
C VAL A 221 -11.02 -16.01 -3.74
N VAL A 222 -10.04 -16.66 -3.09
CA VAL A 222 -10.24 -17.99 -2.47
C VAL A 222 -11.29 -17.91 -1.36
N VAL A 223 -11.22 -16.91 -0.48
CA VAL A 223 -12.23 -16.68 0.56
C VAL A 223 -13.61 -16.46 -0.07
N CYS A 224 -13.68 -15.76 -1.21
CA CYS A 224 -14.91 -15.51 -1.94
C CYS A 224 -15.52 -16.77 -2.51
N ALA A 225 -14.69 -17.59 -3.16
CA ALA A 225 -15.12 -18.88 -3.68
C ALA A 225 -15.67 -19.80 -2.58
N LEU A 226 -15.03 -19.80 -1.40
CA LEU A 226 -15.51 -20.58 -0.24
C LEU A 226 -16.86 -20.09 0.29
N HIS A 227 -17.07 -18.78 0.35
CA HIS A 227 -18.36 -18.19 0.74
C HIS A 227 -19.46 -18.45 -0.29
N LEU A 228 -19.15 -18.39 -1.60
CA LEU A 228 -20.09 -18.73 -2.66
C LEU A 228 -20.49 -20.22 -2.63
N SER A 229 -19.57 -21.08 -2.18
CA SER A 229 -19.84 -22.51 -2.00
C SER A 229 -20.69 -22.83 -0.77
N GLY A 230 -21.05 -21.82 0.05
CA GLY A 230 -21.82 -22.01 1.29
C GLY A 230 -21.08 -22.83 2.35
N HIS A 231 -19.76 -23.01 2.21
CA HIS A 231 -18.98 -23.85 3.11
C HIS A 231 -18.57 -23.03 4.35
N PRO A 232 -18.76 -23.53 5.58
CA PRO A 232 -18.41 -22.80 6.81
C PRO A 232 -16.91 -22.50 6.94
N ALA A 233 -16.06 -23.13 6.11
CA ALA A 233 -14.64 -22.81 6.02
C ALA A 233 -14.38 -21.40 5.46
N GLY A 234 -15.34 -20.77 4.76
CA GLY A 234 -15.17 -19.39 4.30
C GLY A 234 -14.91 -18.42 5.46
N VAL A 235 -15.68 -18.55 6.54
CA VAL A 235 -15.51 -17.73 7.76
C VAL A 235 -14.18 -18.04 8.44
N MET A 236 -13.78 -19.31 8.47
CA MET A 236 -12.51 -19.71 9.07
C MET A 236 -11.28 -19.24 8.26
N ALA A 237 -11.43 -19.13 6.93
CA ALA A 237 -10.37 -18.63 6.05
C ALA A 237 -10.12 -17.12 6.23
N ASP A 238 -11.10 -16.36 6.71
CA ASP A 238 -10.96 -14.92 7.00
C ASP A 238 -9.88 -14.65 8.07
N TYR A 239 -9.74 -15.54 9.06
CA TYR A 239 -8.68 -15.45 10.07
C TYR A 239 -7.27 -15.48 9.47
N VAL A 240 -7.08 -16.25 8.40
CA VAL A 240 -5.81 -16.30 7.64
C VAL A 240 -5.64 -15.03 6.81
N GLY A 241 -6.74 -14.49 6.29
CA GLY A 241 -6.80 -13.24 5.52
C GLY A 241 -6.18 -12.05 6.25
N VAL A 242 -6.36 -11.95 7.57
CA VAL A 242 -5.77 -10.86 8.38
C VAL A 242 -4.24 -10.81 8.24
N GLN A 243 -3.58 -11.97 8.30
CA GLN A 243 -2.11 -12.04 8.20
C GLN A 243 -1.63 -11.75 6.78
N LEU A 244 -2.41 -12.10 5.75
CA LEU A 244 -2.12 -11.78 4.35
C LEU A 244 -2.32 -10.29 4.05
N ALA A 245 -3.33 -9.66 4.66
CA ALA A 245 -3.52 -8.22 4.62
C ALA A 245 -2.32 -7.49 5.24
N THR A 246 -1.79 -7.96 6.38
CA THR A 246 -0.55 -7.42 7.00
C THR A 246 0.70 -7.66 6.16
N LEU A 247 0.78 -8.79 5.48
CA LEU A 247 1.95 -9.18 4.67
C LEU A 247 2.14 -8.25 3.46
N THR A 248 1.04 -7.78 2.87
CA THR A 248 1.04 -6.93 1.68
C THR A 248 1.82 -5.61 1.84
N PRO A 249 1.54 -4.76 2.84
CA PRO A 249 2.28 -3.52 3.04
C PRO A 249 3.73 -3.79 3.46
N LEU A 250 4.01 -4.85 4.22
CA LEU A 250 5.38 -5.24 4.60
C LEU A 250 6.22 -5.63 3.38
N LEU A 251 5.70 -6.48 2.49
CA LEU A 251 6.37 -6.83 1.24
C LEU A 251 6.57 -5.61 0.34
N LEU A 252 5.54 -4.79 0.22
CA LEU A 252 5.60 -3.56 -0.57
C LEU A 252 6.72 -2.63 -0.09
N ILE A 253 6.97 -2.56 1.21
CA ILE A 253 8.00 -1.71 1.80
C ILE A 253 9.38 -2.35 1.65
N ALA A 254 9.50 -3.64 1.97
CA ALA A 254 10.75 -4.38 1.84
C ALA A 254 11.31 -4.27 0.41
N THR A 255 10.43 -4.31 -0.58
CA THR A 255 10.79 -4.32 -2.00
C THR A 255 11.23 -2.94 -2.49
N LEU A 256 10.56 -1.86 -2.09
CA LEU A 256 11.07 -0.50 -2.30
C LEU A 256 12.46 -0.31 -1.71
N SER A 257 12.69 -0.82 -0.50
CA SER A 257 13.97 -0.65 0.15
C SER A 257 15.08 -1.44 -0.54
N LEU A 258 14.77 -2.58 -1.16
CA LEU A 258 15.71 -3.36 -1.97
C LEU A 258 15.99 -2.70 -3.33
N ASP A 259 14.95 -2.19 -4.00
CA ASP A 259 15.07 -1.49 -5.29
C ASP A 259 15.99 -0.26 -5.19
N MET A 260 15.86 0.51 -4.10
CA MET A 260 16.74 1.65 -3.83
C MET A 260 18.19 1.24 -3.59
N LYS A 261 18.46 0.09 -2.97
CA LYS A 261 19.83 -0.40 -2.78
C LYS A 261 20.47 -0.78 -4.11
N HIS A 262 19.72 -1.40 -5.02
CA HIS A 262 20.24 -1.78 -6.33
C HIS A 262 20.62 -0.54 -7.17
N GLY A 263 19.83 0.53 -7.08
CA GLY A 263 20.18 1.83 -7.68
C GLY A 263 21.44 2.47 -7.09
N GLU A 264 21.68 2.33 -5.78
CA GLU A 264 22.89 2.86 -5.12
C GLU A 264 24.16 2.07 -5.48
N TYR A 265 24.05 0.76 -5.71
CA TYR A 265 25.15 -0.06 -6.22
C TYR A 265 25.47 0.22 -7.70
N GLU A 266 24.49 0.54 -8.55
CA GLU A 266 24.72 1.04 -9.92
C GLU A 266 25.28 2.47 -9.94
N GLU A 267 24.80 3.37 -9.06
CA GLU A 267 25.27 4.77 -8.97
C GLU A 267 26.71 4.91 -8.46
N THR A 268 27.30 3.87 -7.84
CA THR A 268 28.71 3.91 -7.42
C THR A 268 29.69 3.79 -8.61
N SER A 269 29.20 3.49 -9.84
CA SER A 269 30.04 3.48 -11.04
C SER A 269 29.86 4.68 -11.99
N THR A 270 28.86 5.54 -11.81
CA THR A 270 28.73 6.78 -12.57
C THR A 270 27.90 7.82 -11.81
N THR A 271 28.52 8.95 -11.49
CA THR A 271 27.93 10.15 -10.90
C THR A 271 26.67 10.61 -11.64
N PHE A 272 25.46 10.30 -11.13
CA PHE A 272 24.26 11.08 -11.43
C PHE A 272 23.19 10.94 -10.35
N ARG A 273 22.94 12.02 -9.60
CA ARG A 273 21.80 12.14 -8.67
C ARG A 273 20.49 12.35 -9.45
N PRO A 274 19.39 11.62 -9.17
CA PRO A 274 18.06 12.10 -9.52
C PRO A 274 17.66 13.19 -8.50
N THR A 275 17.97 14.43 -8.84
CA THR A 275 17.44 15.61 -8.14
C THR A 275 16.00 15.80 -8.65
N PHE A 276 15.01 15.78 -7.75
CA PHE A 276 13.70 16.35 -8.04
C PHE A 276 13.90 17.72 -8.70
N PRO A 277 13.27 18.05 -9.84
CA PRO A 277 13.47 19.36 -10.44
C PRO A 277 13.05 20.43 -9.43
N PRO A 278 13.93 21.40 -9.10
CA PRO A 278 13.49 22.56 -8.33
C PRO A 278 12.42 23.31 -9.13
N PRO A 279 11.48 24.01 -8.46
CA PRO A 279 10.56 24.88 -9.17
C PRO A 279 11.37 25.88 -10.00
N VAL A 280 10.97 26.05 -11.27
CA VAL A 280 11.56 27.02 -12.19
C VAL A 280 11.49 28.40 -11.52
N GLN A 281 12.63 28.85 -11.00
CA GLN A 281 12.83 30.23 -10.61
C GLN A 281 13.00 31.01 -11.91
N VAL A 282 11.93 31.65 -12.38
CA VAL A 282 12.00 32.62 -13.46
C VAL A 282 12.75 33.83 -12.91
N ASN A 283 14.06 33.88 -13.11
CA ASN A 283 14.86 35.05 -12.79
C ASN A 283 14.57 36.10 -13.88
N ILE A 284 13.56 36.95 -13.64
CA ILE A 284 13.33 38.15 -14.46
C ILE A 284 14.53 39.06 -14.20
N THR A 285 15.56 38.93 -15.03
CA THR A 285 16.59 39.95 -15.12
C THR A 285 16.00 41.03 -16.00
N GLU A 286 15.38 42.00 -15.35
CA GLU A 286 14.98 43.27 -15.92
C GLU A 286 16.24 43.94 -16.49
N GLU A 287 16.39 43.93 -17.83
CA GLU A 287 17.36 44.79 -18.50
C GLU A 287 16.91 46.25 -18.31
N ILE A 288 17.37 46.85 -17.22
CA ILE A 288 17.29 48.29 -17.01
C ILE A 288 18.29 48.91 -17.98
N HIS A 289 17.79 49.25 -19.17
CA HIS A 289 18.49 50.10 -20.13
C HIS A 289 18.68 51.47 -19.46
N THR A 290 19.87 51.67 -18.90
CA THR A 290 20.23 52.94 -18.27
C THR A 290 20.72 53.85 -19.38
N ASP A 291 19.79 54.65 -19.91
CA ASP A 291 20.06 55.73 -20.86
C ASP A 291 20.91 56.80 -20.15
N THR A 292 22.23 56.69 -20.26
CA THR A 292 23.16 57.77 -19.92
C THR A 292 23.08 58.83 -21.02
N MET A 293 22.41 59.94 -20.69
CA MET A 293 22.48 61.19 -21.44
C MET A 293 23.93 61.69 -21.55
N ASP A 294 24.43 61.84 -22.77
CA ASP A 294 25.63 62.62 -23.08
C ASP A 294 25.22 63.89 -23.86
N PRO A 295 25.60 65.11 -23.41
CA PRO A 295 25.16 66.36 -24.02
C PRO A 295 26.13 66.91 -25.09
N ARG A 296 25.66 66.96 -26.36
CA ARG A 296 25.97 67.96 -27.44
C ARG A 296 27.43 68.07 -27.97
N PRO A 297 27.70 68.79 -29.08
CA PRO A 297 26.93 68.98 -30.32
C PRO A 297 27.75 68.75 -31.62
N THR A 298 27.00 68.74 -32.72
CA THR A 298 27.30 68.81 -34.15
C THR A 298 28.36 69.83 -34.60
N GLN A 299 29.28 69.42 -35.50
CA GLN A 299 29.92 70.14 -36.64
C GLN A 299 31.26 69.43 -36.97
N ARG A 300 31.87 69.42 -38.17
CA ARG A 300 31.59 69.77 -39.56
C ARG A 300 32.92 69.52 -40.31
N ASN A 301 32.85 69.02 -41.55
CA ASN A 301 33.84 69.08 -42.64
C ASN A 301 35.10 68.19 -42.64
N GLN A 302 35.16 67.42 -43.73
CA GLN A 302 36.35 67.00 -44.46
C GLN A 302 37.12 68.21 -45.03
N SER A 303 38.46 68.19 -44.93
CA SER A 303 39.39 68.58 -46.00
C SER A 303 40.86 68.41 -45.57
N SER A 304 41.55 67.50 -46.26
CA SER A 304 42.88 67.60 -46.90
C SER A 304 44.15 68.11 -46.17
N GLN A 305 45.25 67.38 -46.47
CA GLN A 305 46.70 67.70 -46.42
C GLN A 305 47.34 67.68 -45.01
N THR A 306 48.45 66.97 -44.75
CA THR A 306 49.84 67.13 -45.30
C THR A 306 50.66 65.89 -44.85
N TYR A 307 51.31 65.12 -45.74
CA TYR A 307 52.74 65.13 -46.17
C TYR A 307 53.81 64.65 -45.15
N GLY A 308 54.69 63.75 -45.64
CA GLY A 308 56.02 63.41 -45.12
C GLY A 308 56.09 62.08 -44.35
N ASP A 309 57.03 61.16 -44.56
CA ASP A 309 58.21 61.14 -45.42
C ASP A 309 58.78 59.69 -45.45
N ASN A 310 59.37 59.34 -46.59
CA ASN A 310 60.38 58.32 -46.96
C ASN A 310 60.92 57.28 -45.95
N GLU A 311 61.13 56.04 -46.44
CA GLU A 311 62.44 55.35 -46.61
C GLU A 311 62.24 53.98 -47.32
N LYS A 312 62.67 53.78 -48.57
CA LYS A 312 64.02 53.39 -49.10
C LYS A 312 64.36 51.91 -48.93
N GLY A 313 64.67 51.25 -50.06
CA GLY A 313 65.45 50.02 -50.12
C GLY A 313 64.93 49.01 -51.12
#